data_AF-A0A6A3QY68-F1
#
_entry.id   AF-A0A6A3QY68-F1
#
_cell.length_a   1.000
_cell.length_b   1.000
_cell.length_c   1.000
_cell.angle_alpha   90.00
_cell.angle_beta   90.00
_cell.angle_gamma   90.00
#
_symmetry.space_group_name_H-M   'P 1'
#
loop_
_entity.id
_entity.type
_entity.pdbx_description
1 polymer ?
#
loop_
_entity_poly.entity_id
_entity_poly.type
_entity_poly.pdbx_seq_one_letter_code
_entity_poly.pdbx_strand_id
1 'polypeptide(L)'
;MTDFSRKNGFPAATTEPPYTVLLDALTNLRQFGRIFYNAETVDVLNAAIRFIEEFADGGEPDHETTKRLLLWINMEMGEFRGLVISEGLAAAVCISGEFSLQDPLLAELLYGLQTPKLDTLTALIAAQ
;
A
#
# COMPACT_ATOMS: atom_id res chain seq x y z
N MET A 1 -0.61 10.18 -31.42
CA MET A 1 -0.78 8.83 -30.84
C MET A 1 0.15 8.73 -29.65
N THR A 2 -0.41 8.67 -28.45
CA THR A 2 0.38 8.40 -27.24
C THR A 2 0.78 6.93 -27.27
N ASP A 3 2.08 6.66 -27.17
CA ASP A 3 2.62 5.30 -27.11
C ASP A 3 2.18 4.65 -25.78
N PHE A 4 1.69 3.42 -25.82
CA PHE A 4 1.32 2.62 -24.64
C PHE A 4 2.22 1.39 -24.48
N SER A 5 3.34 1.33 -25.22
CA SER A 5 4.30 0.23 -25.10
C SER A 5 4.95 0.22 -23.72
N ARG A 6 5.37 -0.97 -23.27
CA ARG A 6 6.11 -1.22 -22.01
C ARG A 6 7.35 -0.32 -21.80
N LYS A 7 7.80 0.39 -22.84
CA LYS A 7 8.91 1.35 -22.78
C LYS A 7 8.52 2.68 -22.12
N ASN A 8 7.23 2.97 -21.98
CA ASN A 8 6.71 4.03 -21.11
C ASN A 8 6.62 3.55 -19.66
N GLY A 9 7.73 2.99 -19.16
CA GLY A 9 7.90 2.89 -17.72
C GLY A 9 7.94 4.32 -17.19
N PHE A 10 6.99 4.68 -16.33
CA PHE A 10 7.12 5.91 -15.56
C PHE A 10 8.52 5.92 -14.95
N PRO A 11 9.26 7.05 -15.00
CA PRO A 11 10.54 7.14 -14.34
C PRO A 11 10.34 6.70 -12.89
N ALA A 12 11.24 5.84 -12.40
CA ALA A 12 11.23 5.44 -11.00
C ALA A 12 11.17 6.71 -10.15
N ALA A 13 10.27 6.73 -9.16
CA ALA A 13 10.09 7.89 -8.30
C ALA A 13 11.46 8.33 -7.78
N THR A 14 11.86 9.56 -8.10
CA THR A 14 13.20 10.09 -7.83
C THR A 14 13.47 10.27 -6.33
N THR A 15 12.42 10.22 -5.53
CA THR A 15 12.44 10.20 -4.07
C THR A 15 11.34 9.26 -3.59
N GLU A 16 11.70 8.34 -2.70
CA GLU A 16 10.73 7.47 -2.05
C GLU A 16 9.81 8.35 -1.17
N PRO A 17 8.48 8.24 -1.31
CA PRO A 17 7.58 9.23 -0.72
C PRO A 17 7.49 9.07 0.80
N PRO A 18 7.46 10.17 1.58
CA PRO A 18 7.10 10.13 2.99
C PRO A 18 5.64 9.71 3.16
N TYR A 19 5.26 9.34 4.39
CA TYR A 19 3.91 8.89 4.74
C TYR A 19 2.82 9.85 4.24
N THR A 20 3.01 11.15 4.46
CA THR A 20 2.06 12.19 4.01
C THR A 20 1.84 12.18 2.50
N VAL A 21 2.89 11.95 1.72
CA VAL A 21 2.79 11.87 0.25
C VAL A 21 2.07 10.59 -0.19
N LEU A 22 2.24 9.47 0.52
CA LEU A 22 1.45 8.26 0.28
C LEU A 22 -0.05 8.52 0.53
N LEU A 23 -0.39 9.10 1.68
CA LEU A 23 -1.77 9.41 2.05
C LEU A 23 -2.41 10.41 1.08
N ASP A 24 -1.69 11.46 0.69
CA ASP A 24 -2.13 12.43 -0.30
C ASP A 24 -2.37 11.76 -1.67
N ALA A 25 -1.49 10.87 -2.10
CA ALA A 25 -1.64 10.15 -3.36
C ALA A 25 -2.89 9.26 -3.37
N LEU A 26 -3.17 8.53 -2.28
CA LEU A 26 -4.39 7.73 -2.16
C LEU A 26 -5.64 8.61 -2.12
N THR A 27 -5.59 9.70 -1.38
CA THR A 27 -6.68 10.68 -1.29
C THR A 27 -7.02 11.27 -2.66
N ASN A 28 -5.99 11.63 -3.43
CA ASN A 28 -6.13 12.13 -4.81
C ASN A 28 -6.68 11.05 -5.74
N LEU A 29 -6.20 9.81 -5.63
CA LEU A 29 -6.72 8.68 -6.40
C LEU A 29 -8.20 8.43 -6.12
N ARG A 30 -8.64 8.51 -4.86
CA ARG A 30 -10.05 8.44 -4.48
C ARG A 30 -10.85 9.60 -5.05
N GLN A 31 -10.35 10.84 -4.97
CA GLN A 31 -11.04 12.00 -5.55
C GLN A 31 -11.24 11.85 -7.06
N PHE A 32 -10.20 11.39 -7.77
CA PHE A 32 -10.29 11.03 -9.18
C PHE A 32 -11.31 9.91 -9.38
N GLY A 33 -11.25 8.85 -8.58
CA GLY A 33 -12.15 7.70 -8.65
C GLY A 33 -13.63 8.07 -8.50
N ARG A 34 -13.98 9.07 -7.68
CA ARG A 34 -15.37 9.55 -7.55
C ARG A 34 -15.97 10.09 -8.84
N ILE A 35 -15.15 10.50 -9.79
CA ILE A 35 -15.59 11.04 -11.08
C ILE A 35 -15.71 9.93 -12.14
N PHE A 36 -14.84 8.92 -12.08
CA PHE A 36 -14.67 7.94 -13.17
C PHE A 36 -15.09 6.51 -12.83
N TYR A 37 -15.11 6.13 -11.56
CA TYR A 37 -15.41 4.78 -11.11
C TYR A 37 -16.75 4.69 -10.40
N ASN A 38 -17.28 3.47 -10.32
CA ASN A 38 -18.49 3.17 -9.54
C ASN A 38 -18.23 3.31 -8.03
N ALA A 39 -19.32 3.38 -7.25
CA ALA A 39 -19.26 3.54 -5.80
C ALA A 39 -18.45 2.42 -5.12
N GLU A 40 -18.62 1.17 -5.55
CA GLU A 40 -17.95 0.02 -4.93
C GLU A 40 -16.43 0.09 -5.08
N THR A 41 -15.94 0.56 -6.24
CA THR A 41 -14.50 0.76 -6.49
C THR A 41 -13.96 1.92 -5.66
N VAL A 42 -14.76 2.98 -5.47
CA VAL A 42 -14.39 4.09 -4.58
C VAL A 42 -14.35 3.63 -3.12
N ASP A 43 -15.20 2.69 -2.72
CA ASP A 43 -15.20 2.13 -1.37
C ASP A 43 -13.96 1.29 -1.07
N VAL A 44 -13.42 0.56 -2.05
CA VAL A 44 -12.10 -0.10 -1.93
C VAL A 44 -11.01 0.92 -1.66
N LEU A 45 -11.01 2.06 -2.37
CA LEU A 45 -10.05 3.15 -2.14
C LEU A 45 -10.24 3.80 -0.75
N ASN A 46 -11.48 3.93 -0.29
CA ASN A 46 -11.78 4.42 1.06
C ASN A 46 -11.23 3.46 2.13
N ALA A 47 -11.37 2.15 1.92
CA ALA A 47 -10.84 1.13 2.84
C ALA A 47 -9.30 1.20 2.92
N ALA A 48 -8.61 1.34 1.79
CA ALA A 48 -7.16 1.51 1.75
C ALA A 48 -6.68 2.79 2.48
N ILE A 49 -7.36 3.92 2.26
CA ILE A 49 -7.06 5.18 2.96
C ILE A 49 -7.23 5.00 4.47
N ARG A 50 -8.39 4.47 4.87
CA ARG A 50 -8.71 4.25 6.28
C ARG A 50 -7.69 3.36 6.96
N PHE A 51 -7.27 2.28 6.30
CA PHE A 51 -6.22 1.41 6.81
C PHE A 51 -4.90 2.16 7.05
N ILE A 52 -4.48 3.01 6.11
CA ILE A 52 -3.24 3.80 6.26
C ILE A 52 -3.33 4.82 7.38
N GLU A 53 -4.49 5.46 7.55
CA GLU A 53 -4.74 6.36 8.69
C GLU A 53 -4.69 5.59 10.02
N GLU A 54 -5.41 4.47 10.14
CA GLU A 54 -5.42 3.62 11.33
C GLU A 54 -4.02 3.04 11.65
N PHE A 55 -3.21 2.73 10.63
CA PHE A 55 -1.83 2.30 10.82
C PHE A 55 -0.99 3.38 11.54
N ALA A 56 -1.21 4.65 11.18
CA ALA A 56 -0.45 5.77 11.73
C ALA A 56 -0.93 6.22 13.13
N ASP A 57 -2.06 5.72 13.63
CA ASP A 57 -2.54 6.02 15.00
C ASP A 57 -1.52 5.55 16.07
N GLY A 58 -0.73 4.53 15.76
CA GLY A 58 0.38 4.06 16.60
C GLY A 58 1.65 4.92 16.52
N GLY A 59 1.66 5.94 15.67
CA GLY A 59 2.81 6.77 15.30
C GLY A 59 3.06 6.75 13.79
N GLU A 60 3.45 7.91 13.24
CA GLU A 60 3.74 8.03 11.82
C GLU A 60 4.84 7.03 11.40
N PRO A 61 4.61 6.20 10.36
CA PRO A 61 5.59 5.21 9.93
C PRO A 61 6.87 5.87 9.44
N ASP A 62 8.01 5.26 9.78
CA ASP A 62 9.28 5.68 9.22
C ASP A 62 9.34 5.45 7.70
N HIS A 63 10.40 5.97 7.08
CA HIS A 63 10.57 5.93 5.63
C HIS A 63 10.51 4.51 5.05
N GLU A 64 11.21 3.56 5.68
CA GLU A 64 11.24 2.18 5.22
C GLU A 64 9.89 1.48 5.41
N THR A 65 9.22 1.76 6.53
CA THR A 65 7.86 1.25 6.80
C THR A 65 6.88 1.79 5.76
N THR A 66 6.96 3.09 5.44
CA THR A 66 6.14 3.72 4.39
C THR A 66 6.35 3.06 3.03
N LYS A 67 7.60 2.73 2.69
CA LYS A 67 7.92 2.02 1.44
C LYS A 67 7.29 0.63 1.38
N ARG A 68 7.28 -0.11 2.49
CA ARG A 68 6.63 -1.44 2.58
C ARG A 68 5.12 -1.31 2.44
N LEU A 69 4.50 -0.32 3.10
CA LEU A 69 3.07 -0.02 2.97
C LEU A 69 2.70 0.33 1.52
N LEU A 70 3.48 1.19 0.86
CA LEU A 70 3.29 1.55 -0.55
C LEU A 70 3.39 0.33 -1.47
N LEU A 71 4.40 -0.52 -1.26
CA LEU A 71 4.56 -1.75 -2.05
C LEU A 71 3.34 -2.64 -1.90
N TRP A 72 2.94 -2.92 -0.66
CA TRP A 72 1.81 -3.78 -0.35
C TRP A 72 0.51 -3.24 -0.93
N ILE A 73 0.18 -1.94 -0.75
CA ILE A 73 -0.99 -1.33 -1.38
C ILE A 73 -0.98 -1.49 -2.90
N ASN A 74 0.17 -1.33 -3.54
CA ASN A 74 0.24 -1.53 -4.99
C ASN A 74 -0.05 -2.98 -5.41
N MET A 75 0.31 -3.96 -4.57
CA MET A 75 -0.03 -5.36 -4.78
C MET A 75 -1.53 -5.59 -4.63
N GLU A 76 -2.15 -5.11 -3.55
CA GLU A 76 -3.61 -5.16 -3.32
C GLU A 76 -4.40 -4.52 -4.48
N MET A 77 -3.97 -3.33 -4.92
CA MET A 77 -4.58 -2.63 -6.05
C MET A 77 -4.32 -3.33 -7.39
N GLY A 78 -3.27 -4.14 -7.48
CA GLY A 78 -2.98 -5.00 -8.62
C GLY A 78 -3.91 -6.21 -8.64
N GLU A 79 -4.09 -6.85 -7.49
CA GLU A 79 -5.00 -7.98 -7.31
C GLU A 79 -6.45 -7.58 -7.57
N PHE A 80 -6.90 -6.44 -7.03
CA PHE A 80 -8.22 -5.88 -7.31
C PHE A 80 -8.47 -5.75 -8.81
N ARG A 81 -7.51 -5.20 -9.55
CA ARG A 81 -7.60 -5.10 -11.02
C ARG A 81 -7.63 -6.47 -11.69
N GLY A 82 -6.84 -7.42 -11.20
CA GLY A 82 -6.86 -8.81 -11.65
C GLY A 82 -8.24 -9.44 -11.51
N LEU A 83 -8.82 -9.37 -10.30
CA LEU A 83 -10.13 -9.94 -9.97
C LEU A 83 -11.26 -9.28 -10.75
N VAL A 84 -11.23 -7.96 -10.96
CA VAL A 84 -12.22 -7.28 -11.81
C VAL A 84 -12.24 -7.88 -13.22
N ILE A 85 -11.07 -8.25 -13.76
CA ILE A 85 -10.94 -8.80 -15.12
C ILE A 85 -11.31 -10.29 -15.16
N SER A 86 -10.89 -11.08 -14.17
CA SER A 86 -11.07 -12.53 -14.17
C SER A 86 -12.44 -12.99 -13.67
N GLU A 87 -12.93 -12.39 -12.58
CA GLU A 87 -14.08 -12.87 -11.80
C GLU A 87 -15.19 -11.81 -11.65
N GLY A 88 -14.87 -10.56 -12.00
CA GLY A 88 -15.80 -9.44 -11.96
C GLY A 88 -15.76 -8.65 -10.65
N LEU A 89 -16.50 -7.56 -10.63
CA LEU A 89 -16.45 -6.56 -9.56
C LEU A 89 -16.87 -7.12 -8.20
N ALA A 90 -17.88 -7.98 -8.16
CA ALA A 90 -18.39 -8.55 -6.90
C ALA A 90 -17.35 -9.40 -6.16
N ALA A 91 -16.47 -10.10 -6.88
CA ALA A 91 -15.35 -10.81 -6.28
C ALA A 91 -14.25 -9.83 -5.85
N ALA A 92 -13.94 -8.86 -6.70
CA ALA A 92 -12.85 -7.92 -6.48
C ALA A 92 -13.05 -7.01 -5.24
N VAL A 93 -14.27 -6.59 -4.94
CA VAL A 93 -14.54 -5.68 -3.81
C VAL A 93 -14.23 -6.31 -2.45
N CYS A 94 -14.14 -7.64 -2.37
CA CYS A 94 -13.79 -8.38 -1.16
C CYS A 94 -12.38 -8.04 -0.63
N ILE A 95 -11.46 -7.59 -1.48
CA ILE A 95 -10.12 -7.10 -1.09
C ILE A 95 -10.20 -5.97 -0.05
N SER A 96 -11.31 -5.23 0.00
CA SER A 96 -11.51 -4.20 1.03
C SER A 96 -11.39 -4.78 2.46
N GLY A 97 -11.72 -6.07 2.64
CA GLY A 97 -11.59 -6.78 3.92
C GLY A 97 -10.18 -7.31 4.19
N GLU A 98 -9.29 -7.31 3.19
CA GLU A 98 -7.90 -7.75 3.31
C GLU A 98 -6.99 -6.62 3.81
N PHE A 99 -7.46 -5.37 3.77
CA PHE A 99 -6.75 -4.25 4.37
C PHE A 99 -6.65 -4.37 5.90
N SER A 100 -5.63 -5.09 6.38
CA SER A 100 -5.48 -5.45 7.78
C SER A 100 -4.00 -5.64 8.14
N LEU A 101 -3.63 -5.32 9.38
CA LEU A 101 -2.32 -5.66 9.94
C LEU A 101 -2.09 -7.17 10.04
N GLN A 102 -3.18 -7.96 10.01
CA GLN A 102 -3.12 -9.42 10.02
C GLN A 102 -2.91 -10.02 8.63
N ASP A 103 -2.87 -9.19 7.59
CA ASP A 103 -2.52 -9.65 6.25
C ASP A 103 -1.13 -10.31 6.27
N PRO A 104 -1.01 -11.57 5.83
CA PRO A 104 0.24 -12.31 5.93
C PRO A 104 1.38 -11.68 5.12
N LEU A 105 1.07 -11.09 3.96
CA LEU A 105 2.06 -10.48 3.10
C LEU A 105 2.60 -9.18 3.72
N LEU A 106 1.71 -8.33 4.24
CA LEU A 106 2.10 -7.13 4.97
C LEU A 106 2.92 -7.48 6.21
N ALA A 107 2.47 -8.48 6.98
CA ALA A 107 3.19 -8.95 8.16
C ALA A 107 4.62 -9.41 7.80
N GLU A 108 4.79 -10.15 6.71
CA GLU A 108 6.11 -10.58 6.22
C GLU A 108 6.99 -9.38 5.81
N LEU A 109 6.43 -8.43 5.05
CA LEU A 109 7.13 -7.22 4.62
C LEU A 109 7.64 -6.38 5.80
N LEU A 110 6.83 -6.26 6.86
CA LEU A 110 7.16 -5.54 8.08
C LEU A 110 8.15 -6.31 8.95
N TYR A 111 8.00 -7.63 9.07
CA TYR A 111 8.92 -8.48 9.82
C TYR A 111 10.34 -8.44 9.24
N GLY A 112 10.45 -8.46 7.91
CA GLY A 112 11.74 -8.30 7.21
C GLY A 112 12.44 -6.97 7.52
N LEU A 113 11.68 -5.92 7.83
CA LEU A 113 12.23 -4.62 8.26
C LEU A 113 12.68 -4.62 9.73
N GLN A 114 11.97 -5.36 10.59
CA GLN A 114 12.24 -5.40 12.03
C GLN A 114 13.43 -6.29 12.40
N THR A 115 13.65 -7.39 11.67
CA THR A 115 14.73 -8.36 11.93
C THR A 115 16.11 -7.71 12.15
N PRO A 116 16.65 -6.88 11.23
CA PRO A 116 17.97 -6.27 11.44
C PRO A 116 18.01 -5.25 12.60
N LYS A 117 16.88 -4.58 12.88
CA LYS A 117 16.76 -3.66 14.03
C LYS A 117 16.86 -4.46 15.34
N LEU A 118 16.18 -5.60 15.42
CA LEU A 118 16.21 -6.49 16.58
C LEU A 118 17.58 -7.14 16.78
N ASP A 119 18.24 -7.58 15.71
CA ASP A 119 19.59 -8.14 15.76
C ASP A 119 20.59 -7.11 16.32
N THR A 120 20.49 -5.86 15.85
CA THR A 120 21.33 -4.76 16.32
C THR A 120 21.11 -4.48 17.81
N LEU A 121 19.85 -4.40 18.24
CA LEU A 121 19.50 -4.18 19.65
C LEU A 121 19.98 -5.34 20.55
N THR A 122 19.83 -6.58 20.08
CA THR A 122 20.27 -7.78 20.80
C THR A 122 21.78 -7.79 20.97
N ALA A 123 22.53 -7.41 19.92
CA ALA A 123 23.99 -7.29 19.98
C ALA A 123 24.45 -6.20 20.95
N LEU A 124 23.76 -5.06 21.01
CA LEU A 124 24.06 -3.97 21.95
C LEU A 124 23.83 -4.39 23.41
N ILE A 125 22.75 -5.13 23.69
CA ILE A 125 22.47 -5.66 25.03
C ILE A 125 23.52 -6.70 25.43
N ALA A 126 23.94 -7.58 24.50
CA ALA A 126 24.94 -8.61 24.79
C ALA A 126 26.37 -8.07 24.99
N ALA A 127 26.65 -6.84 24.54
CA ALA A 127 27.95 -6.18 24.68
C ALA A 127 28.08 -5.36 25.98
N GLN A 128 27.05 -5.34 26.83
CA GLN A 128 26.96 -4.59 28.08
C GLN A 128 27.13 -5.50 29.30
#